data_AF-A0A2V9CF68-F1
#
_entry.id   AF-A0A2V9CF68-F1
#
_cell.length_a   1.000
_cell.length_b   1.000
_cell.length_c   1.000
_cell.angle_alpha   90.00
_cell.angle_beta   90.00
_cell.angle_gamma   90.00
#
_symmetry.space_group_name_H-M   'P 1'
#
loop_
_entity.id
_entity.type
_entity.pdbx_description
1 polymer ?
#
loop_
_entity_poly.entity_id
_entity_poly.type
_entity_poly.pdbx_seq_one_letter_code
_entity_poly.pdbx_strand_id
1 'polypeptide(L)'
;MRPWPSASSEKVPVPVEEALKICAQVAEALEAAHEKGIIHRDLKPANVKVTPEGKVKVLDFGLAKAFAGDAANEDPSNSPTLSIAATMHGVILGTAAYMSPEQARGKAVDKRTDIGAFGCVLYELLTGKQAFDGEDITEILAAVVKTEPDWEALPAATPMEIRDLLRRCLQKDKTLRLRDAGDARIEIHEAVPTNNSV
;
A
#
# COMPACT_ATOMS: atom_id res chain seq x y z
N MET A 1 -21.25 0.07 -1.91
CA MET A 1 -19.88 -0.14 -1.38
C MET A 1 -19.62 0.98 -0.39
N ARG A 2 -19.05 0.65 0.78
CA ARG A 2 -18.63 1.71 1.70
C ARG A 2 -17.32 2.30 1.17
N PRO A 3 -17.13 3.63 1.20
CA PRO A 3 -15.82 4.20 0.96
C PRO A 3 -14.86 3.65 2.01
N TRP A 4 -13.57 3.67 1.70
CA TRP A 4 -12.52 3.27 2.62
C TRP A 4 -12.75 3.89 4.01
N PRO A 5 -12.53 3.16 5.13
CA PRO A 5 -12.91 3.64 6.46
C PRO A 5 -12.36 5.03 6.83
N SER A 6 -11.29 5.50 6.17
CA SER A 6 -10.69 6.83 6.33
C SER A 6 -11.12 7.91 5.30
N ALA A 7 -12.24 7.73 4.59
CA ALA A 7 -12.73 8.71 3.59
C ALA A 7 -13.52 9.90 4.17
N SER A 8 -13.69 9.98 5.49
CA SER A 8 -14.23 11.14 6.22
C SER A 8 -13.15 12.17 6.52
N SER A 9 -13.54 13.44 6.75
CA SER A 9 -12.64 14.58 7.02
C SER A 9 -11.72 14.42 8.24
N GLU A 10 -11.97 13.41 9.08
CA GLU A 10 -11.04 12.90 10.08
C GLU A 10 -10.80 11.41 9.79
N LYS A 11 -9.54 11.04 9.55
CA LYS A 11 -9.12 9.65 9.34
C LYS A 11 -9.09 8.93 10.69
N VAL A 12 -10.16 8.20 11.00
CA VAL A 12 -10.26 7.47 12.27
C VAL A 12 -9.57 6.10 12.14
N PRO A 13 -8.71 5.70 13.09
CA PRO A 13 -8.17 4.35 13.14
C PRO A 13 -9.26 3.27 13.12
N VAL A 14 -9.03 2.22 12.36
CA VAL A 14 -9.90 1.04 12.30
C VAL A 14 -9.50 0.09 13.44
N PRO A 15 -10.46 -0.56 14.12
CA PRO A 15 -10.15 -1.57 15.13
C PRO A 15 -9.17 -2.62 14.57
N VAL A 16 -8.16 -2.99 15.37
CA VAL A 16 -7.05 -3.87 14.94
C VAL A 16 -7.57 -5.12 14.23
N GLU A 17 -8.54 -5.82 14.82
CA GLU A 17 -9.10 -7.04 14.24
C GLU A 17 -9.77 -6.82 12.87
N GLU A 18 -10.47 -5.69 12.69
CA GLU A 18 -11.10 -5.34 11.41
C GLU A 18 -10.05 -4.94 10.36
N ALA A 19 -9.03 -4.17 10.75
CA ALA A 19 -7.91 -3.81 9.88
C ALA A 19 -7.19 -5.06 9.37
N LEU A 20 -6.93 -6.02 10.26
CA LEU A 20 -6.31 -7.30 9.93
C LEU A 20 -7.18 -8.15 8.99
N LYS A 21 -8.50 -8.23 9.23
CA LYS A 21 -9.44 -8.94 8.32
C LYS A 21 -9.48 -8.33 6.91
N ILE A 22 -9.40 -7.00 6.81
CA ILE A 22 -9.33 -6.30 5.51
C ILE A 22 -8.00 -6.61 4.83
N CYS A 23 -6.88 -6.45 5.54
CA CYS A 23 -5.55 -6.64 4.99
C CYS A 23 -5.25 -8.09 4.63
N ALA A 24 -5.80 -9.09 5.33
CA ALA A 24 -5.70 -10.48 4.92
C ALA A 24 -6.25 -10.71 3.50
N GLN A 25 -7.42 -10.14 3.18
CA GLN A 25 -8.02 -10.24 1.85
C GLN A 25 -7.27 -9.41 0.80
N VAL A 26 -6.67 -8.28 1.18
CA VAL A 26 -5.79 -7.52 0.28
C VAL A 26 -4.55 -8.35 -0.07
N ALA A 27 -3.91 -8.96 0.94
CA ALA A 27 -2.75 -9.82 0.76
C ALA A 27 -3.07 -11.03 -0.14
N GLU A 28 -4.23 -11.67 0.05
CA GLU A 28 -4.75 -12.74 -0.82
C GLU A 28 -4.90 -12.28 -2.28
N ALA A 29 -5.47 -11.09 -2.51
CA ALA A 29 -5.64 -10.55 -3.85
C ALA A 29 -4.29 -10.22 -4.53
N LEU A 30 -3.31 -9.72 -3.77
CA LEU A 30 -1.96 -9.47 -4.26
C LEU A 30 -1.23 -10.78 -4.59
N GLU A 31 -1.29 -11.77 -3.71
CA GLU A 31 -0.72 -13.10 -3.90
C GLU A 31 -1.22 -13.71 -5.21
N ALA A 32 -2.55 -13.77 -5.40
CA ALA A 32 -3.16 -14.32 -6.61
C ALA A 32 -2.78 -13.57 -7.91
N ALA A 33 -2.49 -12.26 -7.83
CA ALA A 33 -1.99 -11.48 -8.95
C ALA A 33 -0.50 -11.75 -9.22
N HIS A 34 0.32 -11.80 -8.16
CA HIS A 34 1.75 -12.06 -8.24
C HIS A 34 2.06 -13.44 -8.79
N GLU A 35 1.27 -14.46 -8.45
CA GLU A 35 1.36 -15.81 -9.04
C GLU A 35 1.15 -15.83 -10.56
N LYS A 36 0.41 -14.84 -11.08
CA LYS A 36 0.18 -14.66 -12.53
C LYS A 36 1.17 -13.69 -13.17
N GLY A 37 2.19 -13.25 -12.43
CA GLY A 37 3.18 -12.27 -12.89
C GLY A 37 2.65 -10.83 -12.98
N ILE A 38 1.49 -10.53 -12.40
CA ILE A 38 0.87 -9.20 -12.44
C ILE A 38 1.26 -8.43 -11.18
N ILE A 39 1.90 -7.27 -11.35
CA ILE A 39 2.24 -6.34 -10.26
C ILE A 39 1.22 -5.19 -10.29
N HIS A 40 0.62 -4.84 -9.15
CA HIS A 40 -0.40 -3.80 -9.05
C HIS A 40 0.17 -2.40 -9.30
N ARG A 41 1.34 -2.06 -8.71
CA ARG A 41 2.07 -0.78 -8.87
C ARG A 41 1.35 0.49 -8.39
N ASP A 42 0.14 0.38 -7.85
CA ASP A 42 -0.68 1.52 -7.43
C ASP A 42 -1.64 1.15 -6.28
N LEU A 43 -1.23 0.23 -5.42
CA LEU A 43 -2.05 -0.14 -4.27
C LEU A 43 -2.13 1.05 -3.30
N LYS A 44 -3.36 1.47 -2.99
CA LYS A 44 -3.67 2.58 -2.08
C LYS A 44 -5.13 2.47 -1.61
N PRO A 45 -5.53 3.17 -0.52
CA PRO A 45 -6.89 3.15 -0.01
C PRO A 45 -7.99 3.38 -1.06
N ALA A 46 -7.78 4.29 -2.01
CA ALA A 46 -8.74 4.58 -3.08
C ALA A 46 -9.06 3.36 -3.96
N ASN A 47 -8.10 2.44 -4.11
CA ASN A 47 -8.16 1.24 -4.94
C ASN A 47 -8.59 -0.01 -4.16
N VAL A 48 -8.95 0.13 -2.87
CA VAL A 48 -9.50 -0.96 -2.06
C VAL A 48 -10.95 -0.65 -1.71
N LYS A 49 -11.87 -1.56 -2.03
CA LYS A 49 -13.30 -1.43 -1.70
C LYS A 49 -13.72 -2.52 -0.75
N VAL A 50 -14.45 -2.13 0.30
CA VAL A 50 -15.09 -3.05 1.24
C VAL A 50 -16.60 -3.05 0.99
N THR A 51 -17.14 -4.23 0.74
CA THR A 51 -18.58 -4.44 0.59
C THR A 51 -19.29 -4.41 1.95
N PRO A 52 -20.61 -4.13 2.03
CA PRO A 52 -21.35 -4.22 3.28
C PRO A 52 -21.24 -5.60 3.97
N GLU A 53 -20.98 -6.65 3.19
CA GLU A 53 -20.79 -8.03 3.66
C GLU A 53 -19.35 -8.32 4.11
N GLY A 54 -18.46 -7.32 4.16
CA GLY A 54 -17.08 -7.45 4.61
C GLY A 54 -16.10 -8.04 3.58
N LYS A 55 -16.54 -8.28 2.34
CA LYS A 55 -15.65 -8.70 1.24
C LYS A 55 -14.85 -7.54 0.69
N VAL A 56 -13.57 -7.75 0.48
CA VAL A 56 -12.63 -6.80 -0.10
C VAL A 56 -12.48 -7.03 -1.61
N LYS A 57 -12.42 -5.95 -2.37
CA LYS A 57 -12.01 -5.95 -3.77
C LYS A 57 -10.87 -4.97 -3.96
N VAL A 58 -9.76 -5.46 -4.49
CA VAL A 58 -8.63 -4.64 -4.95
C VAL A 58 -8.87 -4.32 -6.43
N LEU A 59 -8.80 -3.04 -6.78
CA LEU A 59 -9.13 -2.49 -8.10
C LEU A 59 -7.86 -2.04 -8.83
N ASP A 60 -7.96 -1.89 -10.15
CA ASP A 60 -6.94 -1.22 -10.97
C ASP A 60 -5.53 -1.83 -10.88
N PHE A 61 -5.45 -3.17 -10.91
CA PHE A 61 -4.18 -3.90 -11.01
C PHE A 61 -3.40 -3.52 -12.27
N GLY A 62 -2.44 -2.61 -12.18
CA GLY A 62 -1.31 -2.43 -13.10
C GLY A 62 -1.60 -2.15 -14.59
N LEU A 63 -2.86 -2.27 -15.06
CA LEU A 63 -3.20 -2.29 -16.47
C LEU A 63 -2.78 -1.01 -17.18
N ALA A 64 -3.00 0.16 -16.56
CA ALA A 64 -2.60 1.44 -17.13
C ALA A 64 -1.07 1.65 -17.19
N LYS A 65 -0.30 1.06 -16.27
CA LYS A 65 1.18 1.20 -16.22
C LYS A 65 1.90 0.10 -17.00
N ALA A 66 1.24 -0.98 -17.38
CA ALA A 66 1.78 -1.98 -18.30
C ALA A 66 1.94 -1.41 -19.71
N PHE A 67 0.98 -0.61 -20.18
CA PHE A 67 1.07 0.08 -21.48
C PHE A 67 2.09 1.23 -21.51
N ALA A 68 2.41 1.84 -20.36
CA ALA A 68 3.50 2.81 -20.26
C ALA A 68 4.89 2.16 -20.17
N GLY A 69 4.96 0.85 -19.88
CA GLY A 69 6.20 0.08 -19.78
C GLY A 69 6.81 -0.30 -21.13
N ASP A 70 6.05 -0.22 -22.22
CA ASP A 70 6.56 -0.36 -23.60
C ASP A 70 7.14 0.95 -24.15
N ALA A 71 6.92 2.08 -23.46
CA ALA A 71 7.48 3.39 -23.85
C ALA A 71 8.97 3.54 -23.47
N ALA A 72 9.61 2.52 -22.90
CA ALA A 72 11.06 2.52 -22.68
C ALA A 72 11.87 2.50 -24.00
N ASN A 73 11.21 2.39 -25.15
CA ASN A 73 11.81 2.46 -26.48
C ASN A 73 11.32 3.64 -27.34
N GLU A 74 10.58 4.60 -26.79
CA GLU A 74 10.11 5.76 -27.58
C GLU A 74 10.79 7.06 -27.16
N ASP A 75 11.17 7.81 -28.20
CA ASP A 75 11.87 9.09 -28.23
C ASP A 75 11.52 10.02 -27.04
N PRO A 76 12.52 10.55 -26.30
CA PRO A 76 12.33 11.52 -25.20
C PRO A 76 11.53 12.77 -25.59
N SER A 77 11.31 13.02 -26.89
CA SER A 77 10.57 14.18 -27.41
C SER A 77 9.04 14.10 -27.27
N ASN A 78 8.45 12.91 -27.03
CA ASN A 78 6.99 12.71 -26.99
C ASN A 78 6.46 12.23 -25.63
N SER A 79 7.04 12.73 -24.54
CA SER A 79 6.52 12.47 -23.20
C SER A 79 5.26 13.33 -22.94
N PRO A 80 4.06 12.75 -22.72
CA PRO A 80 2.86 13.52 -22.38
C PRO A 80 2.93 13.93 -20.89
N THR A 81 3.95 14.70 -20.50
CA THR A 81 4.36 14.79 -19.09
C THR A 81 4.05 16.13 -18.43
N LEU A 82 3.50 17.14 -19.11
CA LEU A 82 3.40 18.49 -18.51
C LEU A 82 2.03 19.18 -18.58
N SER A 83 1.05 18.68 -19.33
CA SER A 83 -0.25 19.38 -19.49
C SER A 83 -1.36 18.98 -18.51
N ILE A 84 -1.21 17.87 -17.77
CA ILE A 84 -2.22 17.37 -16.81
C ILE A 84 -1.92 17.81 -15.36
N ALA A 85 -0.74 18.38 -15.12
CA ALA A 85 -0.20 18.63 -13.77
C ALA A 85 -1.03 19.61 -12.92
N ALA A 86 -1.74 20.57 -13.52
CA ALA A 86 -2.40 21.65 -12.76
C ALA A 86 -3.66 21.21 -11.98
N THR A 87 -4.44 20.25 -12.49
CA THR A 87 -5.73 19.84 -11.90
C THR A 87 -5.62 18.61 -10.99
N MET A 88 -4.43 18.00 -10.91
CA MET A 88 -4.22 16.70 -10.25
C MET A 88 -3.31 16.74 -9.02
N HIS A 89 -2.91 17.93 -8.53
CA HIS A 89 -1.98 18.06 -7.40
C HIS A 89 -2.38 17.18 -6.19
N GLY A 90 -3.62 17.22 -5.72
CA GLY A 90 -4.06 16.40 -4.58
C GLY A 90 -4.11 14.88 -4.85
N VAL A 91 -4.43 14.46 -6.08
CA VAL A 91 -4.48 13.04 -6.47
C VAL A 91 -3.07 12.46 -6.66
N ILE A 92 -2.15 13.29 -7.18
CA ILE A 92 -0.75 12.97 -7.37
C ILE A 92 -0.03 12.87 -6.02
N LEU A 93 -0.25 13.84 -5.12
CA LEU A 93 0.25 13.82 -3.74
C LEU A 93 -0.23 12.58 -2.97
N GLY A 94 -1.54 12.30 -3.01
CA GLY A 94 -2.12 11.14 -2.34
C GLY A 94 -1.61 9.80 -2.85
N THR A 95 -1.11 9.72 -4.09
CA THR A 95 -0.53 8.49 -4.63
C THR A 95 0.94 8.32 -4.22
N ALA A 96 1.68 9.42 -4.09
CA ALA A 96 3.11 9.40 -3.75
C ALA A 96 3.40 8.71 -2.40
N ALA A 97 2.52 8.89 -1.40
CA ALA A 97 2.66 8.33 -0.06
C ALA A 97 2.65 6.78 0.00
N TYR A 98 2.12 6.10 -1.02
CA TYR A 98 2.07 4.63 -1.11
C TYR A 98 3.06 4.08 -2.13
N MET A 99 3.88 4.93 -2.75
CA MET A 99 4.94 4.45 -3.64
C MET A 99 6.02 3.72 -2.85
N SER A 100 6.63 2.74 -3.49
CA SER A 100 7.84 2.12 -2.98
C SER A 100 9.08 3.01 -3.19
N PRO A 101 10.15 2.86 -2.39
CA PRO A 101 11.42 3.56 -2.57
C PRO A 101 12.06 3.37 -3.95
N GLU A 102 11.81 2.24 -4.61
CA GLU A 102 12.26 2.00 -5.98
C GLU A 102 11.42 2.77 -7.01
N GLN A 103 10.10 2.86 -6.83
CA GLN A 103 9.24 3.71 -7.68
C GLN A 103 9.59 5.20 -7.55
N ALA A 104 9.76 5.67 -6.32
CA ALA A 104 10.13 7.07 -6.05
C ALA A 104 11.48 7.47 -6.67
N ARG A 105 12.36 6.48 -6.92
CA ARG A 105 13.66 6.68 -7.60
C ARG A 105 13.62 6.35 -9.10
N GLY A 106 12.47 5.99 -9.66
CA GLY A 106 12.35 5.57 -11.06
C GLY A 106 13.10 4.27 -11.40
N LYS A 107 13.33 3.39 -10.41
CA LYS A 107 14.02 2.11 -10.59
C LYS A 107 13.05 0.99 -10.96
N ALA A 108 13.60 -0.10 -11.49
CA ALA A 108 12.82 -1.29 -11.83
C ALA A 108 12.07 -1.86 -10.61
N VAL A 109 10.78 -2.07 -10.80
CA VAL A 109 9.84 -2.59 -9.81
C VAL A 109 9.67 -4.10 -9.96
N ASP A 110 9.33 -4.76 -8.85
CA ASP A 110 8.88 -6.16 -8.84
C ASP A 110 7.73 -6.30 -7.83
N LYS A 111 7.25 -7.52 -7.59
CA LYS A 111 6.11 -7.76 -6.66
C LYS A 111 6.28 -7.15 -5.27
N ARG A 112 7.52 -6.95 -4.80
CA ARG A 112 7.83 -6.33 -3.50
C ARG A 112 7.48 -4.85 -3.45
N THR A 113 7.28 -4.21 -4.60
CA THR A 113 6.69 -2.87 -4.69
C THR A 113 5.29 -2.84 -4.08
N ASP A 114 4.46 -3.83 -4.38
CA ASP A 114 3.10 -3.91 -3.82
C ASP A 114 3.14 -4.25 -2.32
N ILE A 115 4.14 -4.98 -1.85
CA ILE A 115 4.35 -5.28 -0.43
C ILE A 115 4.65 -4.01 0.38
N GLY A 116 5.44 -3.09 -0.17
CA GLY A 116 5.66 -1.78 0.45
C GLY A 116 4.37 -0.98 0.57
N ALA A 117 3.60 -0.91 -0.52
CA ALA A 117 2.31 -0.24 -0.54
C ALA A 117 1.29 -0.89 0.41
N PHE A 118 1.29 -2.23 0.51
CA PHE A 118 0.48 -2.98 1.46
C PHE A 118 0.82 -2.59 2.90
N GLY A 119 2.10 -2.47 3.23
CA GLY A 119 2.55 -1.98 4.53
C GLY A 119 2.02 -0.59 4.84
N CYS A 120 2.04 0.34 3.88
CA CYS A 120 1.49 1.69 4.05
C CYS A 120 -0.03 1.66 4.31
N VAL A 121 -0.77 0.81 3.58
CA VAL A 121 -2.21 0.64 3.74
C VAL A 121 -2.58 0.08 5.12
N LEU A 122 -1.88 -0.98 5.57
CA LEU A 122 -2.10 -1.56 6.89
C LEU A 122 -1.76 -0.55 8.01
N TYR A 123 -0.64 0.16 7.87
CA TYR A 123 -0.25 1.19 8.83
C TYR A 123 -1.33 2.28 8.93
N GLU A 124 -1.88 2.75 7.81
CA GLU A 124 -2.91 3.78 7.84
C GLU A 124 -4.23 3.29 8.43
N LEU A 125 -4.64 2.05 8.16
CA LEU A 125 -5.81 1.47 8.83
C LEU A 125 -5.63 1.48 10.35
N LEU A 126 -4.45 1.09 10.83
CA LEU A 126 -4.19 0.96 12.27
C LEU A 126 -4.00 2.30 12.97
N THR A 127 -3.47 3.31 12.29
CA THR A 127 -3.08 4.59 12.91
C THR A 127 -3.97 5.76 12.53
N GLY A 128 -4.76 5.65 11.46
CA GLY A 128 -5.44 6.77 10.82
C GLY A 128 -4.49 7.75 10.11
N LYS A 129 -3.18 7.49 10.09
CA LYS A 129 -2.15 8.37 9.53
C LYS A 129 -1.42 7.68 8.38
N GLN A 130 -0.96 8.45 7.40
CA GLN A 130 -0.06 7.91 6.38
C GLN A 130 1.29 7.55 7.01
N ALA A 131 1.92 6.49 6.50
CA ALA A 131 3.26 6.08 6.95
C ALA A 131 4.33 7.12 6.57
N PHE A 132 4.13 7.80 5.43
CA PHE A 132 5.00 8.84 4.90
C PHE A 132 4.12 9.99 4.41
N ASP A 133 4.44 11.21 4.81
CA ASP A 133 3.68 12.43 4.48
C ASP A 133 4.65 13.62 4.31
N GLY A 134 4.16 14.74 3.79
CA GLY A 134 4.93 15.95 3.50
C GLY A 134 4.05 17.06 2.92
N GLU A 135 4.56 18.30 2.92
CA GLU A 135 3.79 19.46 2.43
C GLU A 135 3.64 19.45 0.90
N ASP A 136 4.59 18.83 0.20
CA ASP A 136 4.57 18.65 -1.24
C ASP A 136 5.07 17.27 -1.69
N ILE A 137 5.00 17.01 -3.01
CA ILE A 137 5.35 15.71 -3.57
C ILE A 137 6.83 15.38 -3.38
N THR A 138 7.70 16.38 -3.42
CA THR A 138 9.15 16.18 -3.26
C THR A 138 9.45 15.73 -1.84
N GLU A 139 8.80 16.33 -0.85
CA GLU A 139 8.91 15.95 0.54
C GLU A 139 8.36 14.54 0.80
N ILE A 140 7.18 14.22 0.27
CA ILE A 140 6.60 12.87 0.39
C ILE A 140 7.52 11.81 -0.23
N LEU A 141 8.04 12.05 -1.44
CA LEU A 141 8.97 11.12 -2.09
C LEU A 141 10.28 10.98 -1.31
N ALA A 142 10.78 12.07 -0.72
CA ALA A 142 11.95 12.03 0.14
C ALA A 142 11.69 11.18 1.41
N ALA A 143 10.51 11.33 2.02
CA ALA A 143 10.07 10.54 3.16
C ALA A 143 9.98 9.05 2.83
N VAL A 144 9.29 8.70 1.74
CA VAL A 144 9.21 7.32 1.21
C VAL A 144 10.59 6.69 1.08
N VAL A 145 11.59 7.46 0.63
CA VAL A 145 12.96 6.99 0.35
C VAL A 145 13.82 6.89 1.61
N LYS A 146 13.64 7.77 2.61
CA LYS A 146 14.62 8.00 3.68
C LYS A 146 14.09 7.93 5.11
N THR A 147 12.81 8.19 5.35
CA THR A 147 12.26 8.28 6.71
C THR A 147 11.61 6.98 7.14
N GLU A 148 11.56 6.75 8.44
CA GLU A 148 10.78 5.67 9.03
C GLU A 148 9.39 6.17 9.43
N PRO A 149 8.37 5.30 9.43
CA PRO A 149 7.05 5.62 10.00
C PRO A 149 7.13 5.91 11.51
N ASP A 150 6.13 6.61 12.03
CA ASP A 150 5.94 6.80 13.47
C ASP A 150 5.42 5.50 14.11
N TRP A 151 6.33 4.66 14.56
CA TRP A 151 5.98 3.37 15.18
C TRP A 151 5.22 3.50 16.52
N GLU A 152 5.26 4.67 17.16
CA GLU A 152 4.51 4.94 18.40
C GLU A 152 3.03 5.25 18.12
N ALA A 153 2.68 5.63 16.89
CA ALA A 153 1.29 5.84 16.48
C ALA A 153 0.47 4.54 16.41
N LEU A 154 1.13 3.37 16.38
CA LEU A 154 0.45 2.07 16.36
C LEU A 154 -0.29 1.80 17.68
N PRO A 155 -1.58 1.41 17.64
CA PRO A 155 -2.35 1.08 18.84
C PRO A 155 -1.62 0.07 19.73
N ALA A 156 -1.68 0.27 21.04
CA ALA A 156 -1.07 -0.65 22.01
C ALA A 156 -1.58 -2.10 21.88
N ALA A 157 -2.83 -2.26 21.41
CA ALA A 157 -3.44 -3.56 21.13
C ALA A 157 -2.94 -4.25 19.84
N THR A 158 -2.07 -3.61 19.06
CA THR A 158 -1.48 -4.22 17.85
C THR A 158 -0.51 -5.33 18.25
N PRO A 159 -0.73 -6.60 17.85
CA PRO A 159 0.16 -7.72 18.18
C PRO A 159 1.61 -7.47 17.71
N MET A 160 2.57 -8.07 18.41
CA MET A 160 4.00 -7.87 18.11
C MET A 160 4.36 -8.42 16.73
N GLU A 161 3.74 -9.53 16.35
CA GLU A 161 3.87 -10.18 15.06
C GLU A 161 3.46 -9.23 13.92
N ILE A 162 2.37 -8.48 14.11
CA ILE A 162 1.90 -7.47 13.15
C ILE A 162 2.83 -6.26 13.07
N ARG A 163 3.43 -5.86 14.21
CA ARG A 163 4.45 -4.79 14.22
C ARG A 163 5.68 -5.22 13.43
N ASP A 164 6.12 -6.47 13.58
CA ASP A 164 7.27 -7.02 12.85
C ASP A 164 6.98 -7.25 11.37
N LEU A 165 5.75 -7.65 11.02
CA LEU A 165 5.26 -7.68 9.65
C LEU A 165 5.33 -6.30 9.00
N LEU A 166 4.80 -5.25 9.66
CA LEU A 166 4.88 -3.88 9.15
C LEU A 166 6.33 -3.42 8.92
N ARG A 167 7.24 -3.71 9.86
CA ARG A 167 8.67 -3.39 9.72
C ARG A 167 9.31 -4.08 8.52
N ARG A 168 8.95 -5.35 8.24
CA ARG A 168 9.45 -6.07 7.05
C ARG A 168 8.80 -5.57 5.76
N CYS A 169 7.53 -5.18 5.78
CA CYS A 169 6.87 -4.59 4.60
C CYS A 169 7.46 -3.22 4.22
N LEU A 170 7.83 -2.40 5.21
CA LEU A 170 8.27 -1.02 5.01
C LEU A 170 9.79 -0.84 4.88
N GLN A 171 10.53 -1.94 4.73
CA GLN A 171 11.98 -1.89 4.44
C GLN A 171 12.28 -1.08 3.17
N LYS A 172 13.24 -0.16 3.29
CA LYS A 172 13.67 0.69 2.19
C LYS A 172 14.44 -0.09 1.12
N ASP A 173 15.28 -1.02 1.56
CA ASP A 173 15.91 -2.00 0.68
C ASP A 173 14.93 -3.14 0.39
N LYS A 174 14.51 -3.26 -0.87
CA LYS A 174 13.60 -4.32 -1.31
C LYS A 174 14.16 -5.74 -1.16
N THR A 175 15.48 -5.91 -0.97
CA THR A 175 16.08 -7.23 -0.71
C THR A 175 15.86 -7.70 0.72
N LEU A 176 15.67 -6.77 1.66
CA LEU A 176 15.33 -7.04 3.07
C LEU A 176 13.82 -7.00 3.32
N ARG A 177 13.05 -6.48 2.37
CA ARG A 177 11.60 -6.42 2.43
C ARG A 177 10.98 -7.81 2.39
N LEU A 178 9.83 -7.98 3.05
CA LEU A 178 9.00 -9.18 2.92
C LEU A 178 8.86 -9.56 1.44
N ARG A 179 9.08 -10.85 1.15
CA ARG A 179 9.23 -11.33 -0.21
C ARG A 179 7.89 -11.52 -0.92
N ASP A 180 6.91 -12.07 -0.20
CA ASP A 180 5.69 -12.61 -0.76
C ASP A 180 4.44 -12.14 0.01
N ALA A 181 3.37 -11.81 -0.71
CA ALA A 181 2.12 -11.37 -0.09
C ALA A 181 1.42 -12.51 0.67
N GLY A 182 1.63 -13.77 0.23
CA GLY A 182 1.14 -14.95 0.94
C GLY A 182 1.69 -15.06 2.37
N ASP A 183 2.96 -14.70 2.58
CA ASP A 183 3.57 -14.68 3.92
C ASP A 183 2.84 -13.67 4.83
N ALA A 184 2.55 -12.47 4.32
CA ALA A 184 1.78 -11.47 5.07
C ALA A 184 0.38 -11.98 5.43
N ARG A 185 -0.30 -12.68 4.50
CA ARG A 185 -1.62 -13.26 4.74
C ARG A 185 -1.58 -14.30 5.87
N ILE A 186 -0.59 -15.20 5.84
CA ILE A 186 -0.41 -16.24 6.86
C ILE A 186 -0.19 -15.60 8.24
N GLU A 187 0.77 -14.69 8.34
CA GLU A 187 1.09 -14.03 9.62
C GLU A 187 -0.09 -13.24 10.19
N ILE A 188 -0.89 -12.59 9.33
CA ILE A 188 -2.11 -11.91 9.77
C ILE A 188 -3.14 -12.90 10.32
N HIS A 189 -3.33 -14.05 9.67
CA HIS A 189 -4.25 -15.07 10.18
C HIS A 189 -3.81 -15.66 11.51
N GLU A 190 -2.51 -15.86 11.71
CA GLU A 190 -1.96 -16.37 12.97
C GLU A 190 -2.06 -15.34 14.11
N ALA A 191 -1.97 -14.04 13.79
CA ALA A 191 -2.09 -12.97 14.77
C ALA A 191 -3.54 -12.64 15.18
N VAL A 192 -4.54 -13.03 14.38
CA VAL A 192 -5.95 -12.88 14.75
C VAL A 192 -6.36 -14.09 15.58
N PRO A 193 -6.73 -13.94 16.86
CA PRO A 193 -7.19 -15.06 17.68
C PRO A 193 -8.38 -15.72 16.98
N THR A 194 -8.26 -16.99 16.61
CA THR A 194 -9.43 -17.78 16.26
C THR A 194 -10.27 -17.87 17.53
N ASN A 195 -11.38 -17.14 17.59
CA ASN A 195 -12.45 -17.44 18.54
C ASN A 195 -13.01 -18.82 18.19
N ASN A 196 -12.28 -19.85 18.59
CA ASN A 196 -12.76 -21.22 18.55
C ASN A 196 -13.62 -21.39 19.80
N SER A 197 -14.85 -20.91 19.72
CA SER A 197 -15.91 -21.33 20.63
C SER A 197 -16.27 -22.78 20.26
N VAL A 198 -15.74 -23.72 21.02
CA VAL A 198 -16.33 -25.04 21.25
C VAL A 198 -16.27 -25.35 22.72
#